data_AF-A0A7S0D8R7-F1
#
_entry.id   AF-A0A7S0D8R7-F1
#
_cell.length_a   1.000
_cell.length_b   1.000
_cell.length_c   1.000
_cell.angle_alpha   90.00
_cell.angle_beta   90.00
_cell.angle_gamma   90.00
#
_symmetry.space_group_name_H-M   'P 1'
#
loop_
_entity.id
_entity.type
_entity.pdbx_description
1 polymer ?
#
loop_
_entity_poly.entity_id
_entity_poly.type
_entity_poly.pdbx_seq_one_letter_code
_entity_poly.pdbx_strand_id
1 'polypeptide(L)'
;KTNKTNAAGGTSQTPSSPRKVERPVSEPPAGAFVLSRAGDTFPGLPAPAKSHVAVDAFLADALRPHQREGVSFMYEAVSGLRRDAHTGAPHFGCLLAHEMGMGKTLQVIALLWTLLKQGPSGSPFARKAVVVCPASLVRNWGAEFRKWLGSTRLEPLLVESGAGEKGKDAKTLFEDWALPQQKRWRVLVTSFETLRAHAETVASATGGIDLLVCDEAHRLKNAKGDTQTVAALRKLRCKKRVLLSGTPVQNDLGELFAVFDFACPGVLGDLAQFRKVFAAPVERSRDKNASDEERALGAARGEELGRMTAPF
;
A
#
# COMPACT_ATOMS: atom_id res chain seq x y z
N LYS A 1 55.09 53.43 11.01
CA LYS A 1 55.47 52.20 11.75
C LYS A 1 54.29 51.85 12.65
N THR A 2 53.43 50.92 12.22
CA THR A 2 53.17 49.60 12.89
C THR A 2 52.65 49.71 14.33
N ASN A 3 51.62 49.01 14.83
CA ASN A 3 50.64 48.06 14.31
C ASN A 3 49.70 47.70 15.51
N LYS A 4 48.40 47.44 15.24
CA LYS A 4 47.54 46.38 15.82
C LYS A 4 46.96 46.38 17.27
N THR A 5 45.61 46.26 17.29
CA THR A 5 44.71 45.31 18.04
C THR A 5 44.59 45.41 19.57
N ASN A 6 43.46 45.12 20.27
CA ASN A 6 42.18 44.49 19.93
C ASN A 6 41.13 44.81 21.02
N ALA A 7 39.85 44.73 20.64
CA ALA A 7 38.66 44.87 21.47
C ALA A 7 38.36 43.61 22.32
N ALA A 8 37.83 43.80 23.52
CA ALA A 8 37.25 42.74 24.36
C ALA A 8 35.72 42.78 24.26
N GLY A 9 35.13 41.79 23.59
CA GLY A 9 33.69 41.54 23.55
C GLY A 9 33.33 40.40 24.51
N GLY A 10 32.44 40.68 25.47
CA GLY A 10 31.89 39.69 26.38
C GLY A 10 30.95 38.72 25.67
N THR A 11 31.14 37.42 25.91
CA THR A 11 30.25 36.36 25.40
C THR A 11 29.22 36.00 26.46
N SER A 12 27.94 36.24 26.12
CA SER A 12 26.77 35.75 26.85
C SER A 12 26.58 34.26 26.55
N GLN A 13 26.65 33.41 27.57
CA GLN A 13 26.30 32.00 27.48
C GLN A 13 24.80 31.82 27.74
N THR A 14 24.06 31.37 26.73
CA THR A 14 22.68 30.90 26.88
C THR A 14 22.66 29.48 27.46
N PRO A 15 21.74 29.16 28.40
CA PRO A 15 21.69 27.83 28.99
C PRO A 15 21.13 26.81 28.00
N SER A 16 21.86 25.71 27.82
CA SER A 16 21.48 24.57 26.98
C SER A 16 20.22 23.88 27.53
N SER A 17 19.20 23.74 26.68
CA SER A 17 18.00 22.94 26.98
C SER A 17 18.35 21.50 27.40
N PRO A 18 17.66 20.91 28.38
CA PRO A 18 17.92 19.54 28.82
C PRO A 18 17.64 18.56 27.68
N ARG A 19 18.61 17.67 27.40
CA ARG A 19 18.41 16.53 26.49
C ARG A 19 17.17 15.77 26.93
N LYS A 20 16.18 15.65 26.04
CA LYS A 20 15.06 14.71 26.20
C LYS A 20 15.66 13.32 26.43
N VAL A 21 15.48 12.79 27.63
CA VAL A 21 15.78 11.39 27.93
C VAL A 21 14.86 10.55 27.05
N GLU A 22 15.41 9.94 26.00
CA GLU A 22 14.67 8.97 25.19
C GLU A 22 14.27 7.82 26.13
N ARG A 23 12.97 7.67 26.37
CA ARG A 23 12.45 6.52 27.13
C ARG A 23 12.80 5.26 26.34
N PRO A 24 13.28 4.19 27.00
CA PRO A 24 13.54 2.92 26.32
C PRO A 24 12.26 2.45 25.63
N VAL A 25 12.40 1.98 24.39
CA VAL A 25 11.30 1.39 23.64
C VAL A 25 10.79 0.19 24.45
N SER A 26 9.53 0.22 24.88
CA SER A 26 8.96 -0.90 25.63
C SER A 26 8.92 -2.12 24.72
N GLU A 27 9.52 -3.24 25.16
CA GLU A 27 9.42 -4.51 24.47
C GLU A 27 7.93 -4.91 24.29
N PRO A 28 7.55 -5.48 23.12
CA PRO A 28 6.21 -5.96 22.91
C PRO A 28 5.85 -7.07 23.93
N PRO A 29 4.58 -7.20 24.33
CA PRO A 29 4.13 -8.31 25.16
C PRO A 29 4.49 -9.67 24.55
N ALA A 30 4.73 -10.67 25.39
CA ALA A 30 4.96 -12.04 24.93
C ALA A 30 3.77 -12.54 24.09
N GLY A 31 4.05 -13.08 22.90
CA GLY A 31 3.02 -13.55 21.96
C GLY A 31 2.42 -12.45 21.06
N ALA A 32 2.87 -11.20 21.16
CA ALA A 32 2.42 -10.13 20.28
C ALA A 32 2.73 -10.45 18.81
N PHE A 33 1.79 -10.11 17.93
CA PHE A 33 2.01 -10.22 16.48
C PHE A 33 2.84 -9.03 15.98
N VAL A 34 4.16 -9.15 16.10
CA VAL A 34 5.14 -8.12 15.73
C VAL A 34 5.43 -8.17 14.23
N LEU A 35 5.29 -7.04 13.55
CA LEU A 35 5.59 -6.84 12.13
C LEU A 35 7.02 -6.31 11.91
N SER A 36 7.55 -5.52 12.85
CA SER A 36 8.94 -5.09 12.87
C SER A 36 9.40 -4.67 14.25
N ARG A 37 10.71 -4.66 14.47
CA ARG A 37 11.34 -4.34 15.74
C ARG A 37 12.09 -3.01 15.70
N ALA A 38 12.25 -2.39 16.87
CA ALA A 38 13.21 -1.31 17.02
C ALA A 38 14.62 -1.81 16.63
N GLY A 39 15.36 -1.00 15.89
CA GLY A 39 16.64 -1.36 15.29
C GLY A 39 16.56 -1.88 13.85
N ASP A 40 15.38 -2.28 13.36
CA ASP A 40 15.23 -2.72 11.97
C ASP A 40 15.49 -1.55 11.00
N THR A 41 16.06 -1.87 9.84
CA THR A 41 16.35 -0.88 8.80
C THR A 41 15.24 -0.85 7.75
N PHE A 42 14.80 0.37 7.41
CA PHE A 42 13.71 0.58 6.45
C PHE A 42 14.16 1.48 5.31
N PRO A 43 13.84 1.12 4.05
CA PRO A 43 14.05 2.03 2.93
C PRO A 43 13.27 3.33 3.12
N GLY A 44 13.98 4.45 3.03
CA GLY A 44 13.40 5.79 3.19
C GLY A 44 13.40 6.34 4.62
N LEU A 45 13.87 5.59 5.62
CA LEU A 45 14.19 6.15 6.93
C LEU A 45 15.69 6.50 7.03
N PRO A 46 16.06 7.66 7.60
CA PRO A 46 17.45 8.07 7.73
C PRO A 46 18.19 7.34 8.87
N ALA A 47 17.46 6.62 9.73
CA ALA A 47 17.98 5.92 10.88
C ALA A 47 17.19 4.62 11.10
N PRO A 48 17.74 3.65 11.84
CA PRO A 48 17.01 2.45 12.26
C PRO A 48 15.69 2.77 12.98
N ALA A 49 14.76 1.81 12.94
CA ALA A 49 13.46 1.93 13.58
C ALA A 49 13.60 2.27 15.06
N LYS A 50 12.88 3.31 15.48
CA LYS A 50 12.82 3.79 16.87
C LYS A 50 11.79 3.05 17.71
N SER A 51 10.89 2.28 17.10
CA SER A 51 9.84 1.57 17.81
C SER A 51 9.48 0.28 17.11
N HIS A 52 9.04 -0.71 17.89
CA HIS A 52 8.39 -1.90 17.34
C HIS A 52 7.07 -1.51 16.69
N VAL A 53 6.68 -2.26 15.66
CA VAL A 53 5.34 -2.20 15.07
C VAL A 53 4.70 -3.57 15.25
N ALA A 54 3.53 -3.60 15.87
CA ALA A 54 2.79 -4.84 16.10
C ALA A 54 1.30 -4.62 15.80
N VAL A 55 0.63 -5.67 15.32
CA VAL A 55 -0.82 -5.66 15.17
C VAL A 55 -1.44 -5.70 16.56
N ASP A 56 -2.35 -4.77 16.85
CA ASP A 56 -3.05 -4.73 18.14
C ASP A 56 -3.78 -6.05 18.42
N ALA A 57 -3.72 -6.51 19.67
CA ALA A 57 -4.20 -7.83 20.09
C ALA A 57 -5.62 -8.15 19.62
N PHE A 58 -6.56 -7.20 19.73
CA PHE A 58 -7.96 -7.42 19.33
C PHE A 58 -8.15 -7.73 17.84
N LEU A 59 -7.21 -7.34 16.96
CA LEU A 59 -7.18 -7.75 15.56
C LEU A 59 -6.34 -9.00 15.39
N ALA A 60 -5.17 -9.06 16.04
CA ALA A 60 -4.28 -10.21 15.97
C ALA A 60 -4.99 -11.51 16.36
N ASP A 61 -5.75 -11.50 17.45
CA ASP A 61 -6.46 -12.67 17.99
C ASP A 61 -7.58 -13.16 17.05
N ALA A 62 -8.11 -12.28 16.20
CA ALA A 62 -9.09 -12.66 15.18
C ALA A 62 -8.45 -13.27 13.91
N LEU A 63 -7.18 -12.95 13.63
CA LEU A 63 -6.46 -13.40 12.44
C LEU A 63 -6.06 -14.88 12.56
N ARG A 64 -6.42 -15.66 11.54
CA ARG A 64 -5.90 -17.03 11.32
C ARG A 64 -4.42 -17.00 10.89
N PRO A 65 -3.68 -18.13 11.01
CA PRO A 65 -2.25 -18.17 10.65
C PRO A 65 -1.94 -17.62 9.25
N HIS A 66 -2.65 -18.09 8.21
CA HIS A 66 -2.47 -17.60 6.84
C HIS A 66 -2.82 -16.11 6.67
N GLN A 67 -3.72 -15.58 7.51
CA GLN A 67 -4.07 -14.16 7.50
C GLN A 67 -2.98 -13.31 8.16
N ARG A 68 -2.31 -13.84 9.20
CA ARG A 68 -1.13 -13.20 9.80
C ARG A 68 0.01 -13.14 8.79
N GLU A 69 0.28 -14.23 8.10
CA GLU A 69 1.25 -14.25 6.99
C GLU A 69 0.93 -13.21 5.92
N GLY A 70 -0.33 -13.11 5.49
CA GLY A 70 -0.76 -12.10 4.54
C GLY A 70 -0.60 -10.65 5.05
N VAL A 71 -0.85 -10.38 6.34
CA VAL A 71 -0.60 -9.06 6.93
C VAL A 71 0.90 -8.74 6.99
N SER A 72 1.74 -9.70 7.38
CA SER A 72 3.20 -9.54 7.37
C SER A 72 3.72 -9.28 5.96
N PHE A 73 3.26 -10.08 4.99
CA PHE A 73 3.58 -9.92 3.57
C PHE A 73 3.26 -8.52 3.07
N MET A 74 2.01 -8.06 3.27
CA MET A 74 1.61 -6.72 2.83
C MET A 74 2.40 -5.64 3.56
N TYR A 75 2.65 -5.78 4.87
CA TYR A 75 3.43 -4.84 5.65
C TYR A 75 4.85 -4.70 5.10
N GLU A 76 5.55 -5.81 4.89
CA GLU A 76 6.91 -5.81 4.35
C GLU A 76 6.96 -5.15 2.97
N ALA A 77 6.00 -5.49 2.11
CA ALA A 77 5.87 -4.90 0.78
C ALA A 77 5.65 -3.38 0.86
N VAL A 78 4.62 -2.91 1.58
CA VAL A 78 4.33 -1.47 1.64
C VAL A 78 5.37 -0.66 2.44
N SER A 79 6.23 -1.34 3.20
CA SER A 79 7.33 -0.74 3.95
C SER A 79 8.64 -0.67 3.16
N GLY A 80 8.70 -1.24 1.96
CA GLY A 80 9.92 -1.28 1.16
C GLY A 80 10.88 -2.41 1.52
N LEU A 81 10.53 -3.28 2.46
CA LEU A 81 11.42 -4.36 2.92
C LEU A 81 11.61 -5.45 1.86
N ARG A 82 10.70 -5.51 0.89
CA ARG A 82 10.78 -6.41 -0.26
C ARG A 82 11.48 -5.74 -1.43
N ARG A 83 12.45 -6.45 -2.01
CA ARG A 83 13.35 -5.95 -3.06
C ARG A 83 13.15 -6.70 -4.35
N ASP A 84 13.26 -5.97 -5.45
CA ASP A 84 13.29 -6.58 -6.77
C ASP A 84 14.54 -7.44 -6.95
N ALA A 85 14.35 -8.64 -7.48
CA ALA A 85 15.39 -9.65 -7.59
C ALA A 85 16.52 -9.23 -8.54
N HIS A 86 16.24 -8.35 -9.51
CA HIS A 86 17.20 -7.94 -10.54
C HIS A 86 17.93 -6.66 -10.19
N THR A 87 17.20 -5.66 -9.70
CA THR A 87 17.70 -4.30 -9.44
C THR A 87 18.09 -4.08 -7.97
N GLY A 88 17.61 -4.94 -7.07
CA GLY A 88 17.75 -4.76 -5.61
C GLY A 88 16.96 -3.54 -5.08
N ALA A 89 16.20 -2.86 -5.92
CA ALA A 89 15.44 -1.67 -5.56
C ALA A 89 14.27 -2.05 -4.63
N PRO A 90 13.97 -1.22 -3.62
CA PRO A 90 12.79 -1.42 -2.79
C PRO A 90 11.52 -1.07 -3.58
N HIS A 91 10.48 -1.87 -3.40
CA HIS A 91 9.14 -1.56 -3.91
C HIS A 91 8.17 -1.38 -2.76
N PHE A 92 7.11 -0.60 -3.00
CA PHE A 92 6.12 -0.26 -1.98
C PHE A 92 4.74 -0.83 -2.31
N GLY A 93 4.66 -1.76 -3.25
CA GLY A 93 3.43 -2.35 -3.75
C GLY A 93 3.34 -3.85 -3.48
N CYS A 94 2.13 -4.39 -3.47
CA CYS A 94 1.91 -5.84 -3.55
C CYS A 94 0.56 -6.21 -4.17
N LEU A 95 0.44 -7.47 -4.58
CA LEU A 95 -0.77 -8.17 -4.99
C LEU A 95 -1.06 -9.32 -4.01
N LEU A 96 -2.12 -9.19 -3.23
CA LEU A 96 -2.65 -10.28 -2.41
C LEU A 96 -3.67 -11.08 -3.22
N ALA A 97 -3.21 -12.15 -3.87
CA ALA A 97 -4.00 -13.03 -4.75
C ALA A 97 -4.58 -14.27 -4.02
N HIS A 98 -4.89 -14.17 -2.73
CA HIS A 98 -5.56 -15.24 -1.98
C HIS A 98 -6.96 -15.54 -2.54
N GLU A 99 -7.41 -16.78 -2.48
CA GLU A 99 -8.74 -17.18 -2.96
C GLU A 99 -9.87 -16.39 -2.28
N MET A 100 -11.02 -16.35 -2.94
CA MET A 100 -12.23 -15.76 -2.38
C MET A 100 -12.62 -16.49 -1.08
N GLY A 101 -13.03 -15.74 -0.06
CA GLY A 101 -13.39 -16.31 1.25
C GLY A 101 -12.23 -16.43 2.26
N MET A 102 -10.96 -16.22 1.87
CA MET A 102 -9.82 -16.28 2.79
C MET A 102 -9.70 -15.08 3.76
N GLY A 103 -10.65 -14.14 3.73
CA GLY A 103 -10.71 -12.99 4.65
C GLY A 103 -9.69 -11.89 4.36
N LYS A 104 -9.43 -11.60 3.08
CA LYS A 104 -8.52 -10.51 2.63
C LYS A 104 -8.89 -9.15 3.24
N THR A 105 -10.18 -8.86 3.38
CA THR A 105 -10.67 -7.60 3.96
C THR A 105 -10.18 -7.39 5.39
N LEU A 106 -10.24 -8.41 6.26
CA LEU A 106 -9.72 -8.32 7.62
C LEU A 106 -8.19 -8.09 7.62
N GLN A 107 -7.45 -8.78 6.75
CA GLN A 107 -6.00 -8.58 6.63
C GLN A 107 -5.66 -7.13 6.28
N VAL A 108 -6.38 -6.55 5.31
CA VAL A 108 -6.21 -5.15 4.92
C VAL A 108 -6.61 -4.19 6.04
N ILE A 109 -7.71 -4.44 6.74
CA ILE A 109 -8.12 -3.62 7.89
C ILE A 109 -7.06 -3.65 9.00
N ALA A 110 -6.49 -4.82 9.29
CA ALA A 110 -5.41 -4.97 10.27
C ALA A 110 -4.16 -4.19 9.87
N LEU A 111 -3.74 -4.28 8.60
CA LEU A 111 -2.64 -3.49 8.06
C LEU A 111 -2.93 -1.99 8.16
N LEU A 112 -4.07 -1.54 7.63
CA LEU A 112 -4.49 -0.13 7.64
C LEU A 112 -4.48 0.46 9.04
N TRP A 113 -5.13 -0.22 9.98
CA TRP A 113 -5.18 0.19 11.38
C TRP A 113 -3.77 0.34 11.96
N THR A 114 -2.92 -0.67 11.74
CA THR A 114 -1.55 -0.67 12.24
C THR A 114 -0.74 0.50 11.68
N LEU A 115 -0.77 0.73 10.36
CA LEU A 115 -0.05 1.86 9.73
C LEU A 115 -0.60 3.23 10.15
N LEU A 116 -1.89 3.33 10.45
CA LEU A 116 -2.52 4.57 10.90
C LEU A 116 -2.18 4.89 12.37
N LYS A 117 -1.82 3.90 13.18
CA LYS A 117 -1.52 4.09 14.61
C LYS A 117 -0.05 4.05 14.94
N GLN A 118 0.70 3.25 14.21
CA GLN A 118 2.09 2.91 14.51
C GLN A 118 2.94 3.09 13.27
N GLY A 119 4.25 3.17 13.48
CA GLY A 119 5.24 3.17 12.43
C GLY A 119 6.63 3.09 13.01
N PRO A 120 7.62 2.67 12.21
CA PRO A 120 8.98 2.41 12.67
C PRO A 120 9.68 3.66 13.25
N SER A 121 9.26 4.87 12.90
CA SER A 121 9.83 6.12 13.43
C SER A 121 9.21 6.57 14.77
N GLY A 122 8.32 5.79 15.38
CA GLY A 122 7.54 6.20 16.56
C GLY A 122 6.33 7.09 16.22
N SER A 123 6.00 7.22 14.95
CA SER A 123 4.84 7.97 14.44
C SER A 123 4.08 7.13 13.43
N PRO A 124 2.77 7.38 13.18
CA PRO A 124 1.99 6.66 12.18
C PRO A 124 2.71 6.58 10.82
N PHE A 125 2.79 5.38 10.26
CA PHE A 125 3.43 5.15 8.97
C PHE A 125 2.55 5.58 7.78
N ALA A 126 1.25 5.71 8.01
CA ALA A 126 0.28 6.30 7.10
C ALA A 126 -0.62 7.30 7.85
N ARG A 127 -1.04 8.37 7.17
CA ARG A 127 -1.96 9.39 7.69
C ARG A 127 -3.32 9.32 7.02
N LYS A 128 -3.31 9.22 5.69
CA LYS A 128 -4.51 9.04 4.85
C LYS A 128 -4.37 7.81 3.97
N ALA A 129 -5.46 7.05 3.86
CA ALA A 129 -5.57 5.90 2.98
C ALA A 129 -6.87 5.92 2.16
N VAL A 130 -6.81 5.33 0.98
CA VAL A 130 -7.96 5.18 0.07
C VAL A 130 -8.16 3.70 -0.22
N VAL A 131 -9.38 3.22 -0.07
CA VAL A 131 -9.82 1.90 -0.51
C VAL A 131 -10.76 2.10 -1.69
N VAL A 132 -10.42 1.48 -2.82
CA VAL A 132 -11.21 1.53 -4.04
C VAL A 132 -11.70 0.13 -4.33
N CYS A 133 -13.00 -0.02 -4.53
CA CYS A 133 -13.64 -1.32 -4.73
C CYS A 133 -14.78 -1.20 -5.76
N PRO A 134 -15.39 -2.31 -6.24
CA PRO A 134 -16.67 -2.25 -6.92
C PRO A 134 -17.71 -1.48 -6.12
N ALA A 135 -18.60 -0.72 -6.79
CA ALA A 135 -19.61 0.11 -6.13
C ALA A 135 -20.48 -0.69 -5.14
N SER A 136 -20.84 -1.92 -5.49
CA SER A 136 -21.60 -2.84 -4.63
C SER A 136 -20.91 -3.23 -3.32
N LEU A 137 -19.58 -3.08 -3.24
CA LEU A 137 -18.78 -3.46 -2.07
C LEU A 137 -18.49 -2.30 -1.12
N VAL A 138 -18.78 -1.04 -1.49
CA VAL A 138 -18.46 0.14 -0.65
C VAL A 138 -19.10 0.02 0.74
N ARG A 139 -20.39 -0.34 0.80
CA ARG A 139 -21.10 -0.54 2.07
C ARG A 139 -20.61 -1.77 2.83
N ASN A 140 -20.25 -2.83 2.12
CA ASN A 140 -19.69 -4.05 2.73
C ASN A 140 -18.35 -3.75 3.42
N TRP A 141 -17.47 -3.00 2.77
CA TRP A 141 -16.24 -2.50 3.38
C TRP A 141 -16.54 -1.69 4.64
N GLY A 142 -17.50 -0.76 4.59
CA GLY A 142 -17.96 0.00 5.76
C GLY A 142 -18.45 -0.89 6.91
N ALA A 143 -19.20 -1.95 6.61
CA ALA A 143 -19.67 -2.92 7.60
C ALA A 143 -18.51 -3.71 8.23
N GLU A 144 -17.53 -4.14 7.44
CA GLU A 144 -16.34 -4.83 7.93
C GLU A 144 -15.46 -3.92 8.80
N PHE A 145 -15.27 -2.65 8.44
CA PHE A 145 -14.61 -1.67 9.32
C PHE A 145 -15.32 -1.56 10.67
N ARG A 146 -16.65 -1.45 10.66
CA ARG A 146 -17.45 -1.38 11.90
C ARG A 146 -17.37 -2.66 12.73
N LYS A 147 -17.39 -3.84 12.08
CA LYS A 147 -17.29 -5.14 12.74
C LYS A 147 -15.96 -5.31 13.47
N TRP A 148 -14.84 -4.95 12.84
CA TRP A 148 -13.50 -5.20 13.39
C TRP A 148 -12.96 -4.08 14.26
N LEU A 149 -13.26 -2.83 13.92
CA LEU A 149 -12.74 -1.66 14.65
C LEU A 149 -13.79 -1.05 15.59
N GLY A 150 -15.07 -1.35 15.40
CA GLY A 150 -16.16 -0.70 16.13
C GLY A 150 -16.37 0.75 15.66
N SER A 151 -17.34 1.43 16.26
CA SER A 151 -17.69 2.82 15.90
C SER A 151 -16.76 3.88 16.51
N THR A 152 -15.86 3.50 17.43
CA THR A 152 -15.04 4.45 18.20
C THR A 152 -13.59 4.53 17.74
N ARG A 153 -13.04 3.44 17.19
CA ARG A 153 -11.61 3.37 16.83
C ARG A 153 -11.31 4.07 15.50
N LEU A 154 -12.06 3.73 14.46
CA LEU A 154 -11.90 4.27 13.10
C LEU A 154 -13.22 4.11 12.33
N GLU A 155 -13.82 5.23 11.96
CA GLU A 155 -14.96 5.29 11.04
C GLU A 155 -14.43 5.73 9.66
N PRO A 156 -14.52 4.89 8.61
CA PRO A 156 -14.17 5.33 7.25
C PRO A 156 -15.21 6.30 6.71
N LEU A 157 -14.81 7.18 5.80
CA LEU A 157 -15.75 7.93 4.97
C LEU A 157 -16.15 7.07 3.77
N LEU A 158 -17.45 6.78 3.64
CA LEU A 158 -18.00 6.06 2.49
C LEU A 158 -18.56 7.08 1.48
N VAL A 159 -18.13 6.98 0.23
CA VAL A 159 -18.63 7.85 -0.85
C VAL A 159 -19.07 7.01 -2.04
N GLU A 160 -20.36 7.08 -2.38
CA GLU A 160 -20.99 6.41 -3.52
C GLU A 160 -21.43 7.43 -4.58
N SER A 161 -21.71 6.96 -5.80
CA SER A 161 -22.21 7.84 -6.88
C SER A 161 -23.62 8.35 -6.56
N GLY A 162 -23.85 9.66 -6.63
CA GLY A 162 -25.19 10.27 -6.53
C GLY A 162 -25.78 10.42 -5.13
N ALA A 163 -25.18 9.81 -4.10
CA ALA A 163 -25.55 10.03 -2.70
C ALA A 163 -24.33 9.83 -1.80
N GLY A 164 -23.90 10.90 -1.14
CA GLY A 164 -22.98 10.80 -0.03
C GLY A 164 -23.71 10.35 1.24
N GLU A 165 -22.97 9.73 2.16
CA GLU A 165 -23.48 9.52 3.51
C GLU A 165 -23.92 10.88 4.11
N LYS A 166 -25.05 10.92 4.82
CA LYS A 166 -25.54 12.10 5.56
C LYS A 166 -26.05 13.27 4.70
N GLY A 167 -26.58 13.00 3.50
CA GLY A 167 -27.32 13.98 2.70
C GLY A 167 -26.45 15.04 2.02
N LYS A 168 -25.12 14.88 2.05
CA LYS A 168 -24.19 15.66 1.22
C LYS A 168 -23.98 14.98 -0.13
N ASP A 169 -23.71 15.75 -1.17
CA ASP A 169 -23.29 15.19 -2.45
C ASP A 169 -21.86 14.62 -2.37
N ALA A 170 -21.50 13.77 -3.32
CA ALA A 170 -20.19 13.11 -3.34
C ALA A 170 -19.04 14.13 -3.43
N LYS A 171 -19.21 15.20 -4.21
CA LYS A 171 -18.20 16.24 -4.41
C LYS A 171 -17.80 16.87 -3.07
N THR A 172 -18.80 17.32 -2.30
CA THR A 172 -18.59 17.95 -0.99
C THR A 172 -17.86 17.00 -0.04
N LEU A 173 -18.20 15.71 -0.04
CA LEU A 173 -17.53 14.72 0.81
C LEU A 173 -16.04 14.52 0.43
N PHE A 174 -15.71 14.51 -0.86
CA PHE A 174 -14.32 14.45 -1.30
C PHE A 174 -13.54 15.71 -0.93
N GLU A 175 -14.14 16.88 -1.07
CA GLU A 175 -13.54 18.16 -0.66
C GLU A 175 -13.29 18.17 0.85
N ASP A 176 -14.30 17.84 1.66
CA ASP A 176 -14.21 17.72 3.12
C ASP A 176 -13.14 16.71 3.56
N TRP A 177 -12.98 15.61 2.82
CA TRP A 177 -11.96 14.61 3.07
C TRP A 177 -10.55 15.09 2.72
N ALA A 178 -10.42 15.85 1.63
CA ALA A 178 -9.13 16.37 1.14
C ALA A 178 -8.54 17.47 2.04
N LEU A 179 -9.39 18.17 2.83
CA LEU A 179 -8.96 19.26 3.70
C LEU A 179 -7.77 18.90 4.61
N PRO A 180 -6.83 19.84 4.85
CA PRO A 180 -5.67 19.64 5.72
C PRO A 180 -6.03 19.30 7.17
N GLN A 181 -7.09 19.92 7.68
CA GLN A 181 -7.50 19.78 9.07
C GLN A 181 -8.39 18.56 9.31
N GLN A 182 -8.70 17.79 8.26
CA GLN A 182 -9.54 16.62 8.38
C GLN A 182 -8.80 15.50 9.13
N LYS A 183 -9.12 15.34 10.41
CA LYS A 183 -8.56 14.30 11.28
C LYS A 183 -9.55 13.18 11.59
N ARG A 184 -10.85 13.38 11.33
CA ARG A 184 -11.90 12.40 11.60
C ARG A 184 -11.79 11.22 10.64
N TRP A 185 -11.84 11.51 9.34
CA TRP A 185 -11.82 10.48 8.31
C TRP A 185 -10.43 10.31 7.72
N ARG A 186 -9.69 9.34 8.26
CA ARG A 186 -8.36 8.97 7.77
C ARG A 186 -8.40 7.92 6.65
N VAL A 187 -9.53 7.23 6.50
CA VAL A 187 -9.77 6.25 5.44
C VAL A 187 -10.96 6.70 4.61
N LEU A 188 -10.79 6.73 3.30
CA LEU A 188 -11.85 6.91 2.31
C LEU A 188 -12.12 5.56 1.65
N VAL A 189 -13.39 5.17 1.54
CA VAL A 189 -13.82 4.00 0.78
C VAL A 189 -14.78 4.47 -0.31
N THR A 190 -14.48 4.15 -1.56
CA THR A 190 -15.30 4.57 -2.70
C THR A 190 -15.18 3.59 -3.87
N SER A 191 -16.00 3.81 -4.91
CA SER A 191 -15.93 3.02 -6.13
C SER A 191 -14.85 3.51 -7.08
N PHE A 192 -14.40 2.66 -8.01
CA PHE A 192 -13.47 3.05 -9.08
C PHE A 192 -14.01 4.21 -9.92
N GLU A 193 -15.28 4.14 -10.28
CA GLU A 193 -15.98 5.11 -11.12
C GLU A 193 -16.15 6.45 -10.41
N THR A 194 -16.56 6.41 -9.13
CA THR A 194 -16.72 7.62 -8.30
C THR A 194 -15.36 8.27 -8.04
N LEU A 195 -14.33 7.49 -7.71
CA LEU A 195 -12.98 8.04 -7.51
C LEU A 195 -12.46 8.70 -8.79
N ARG A 196 -12.68 8.07 -9.95
CA ARG A 196 -12.24 8.62 -11.25
C ARG A 196 -12.79 10.03 -11.48
N ALA A 197 -14.05 10.28 -11.13
CA ALA A 197 -14.68 11.60 -11.26
C ALA A 197 -14.10 12.66 -10.31
N HIS A 198 -13.51 12.25 -9.18
CA HIS A 198 -13.01 13.14 -8.13
C HIS A 198 -11.50 13.00 -7.84
N ALA A 199 -10.76 12.36 -8.76
CA ALA A 199 -9.35 12.01 -8.53
C ALA A 199 -8.47 13.23 -8.27
N GLU A 200 -8.79 14.38 -8.86
CA GLU A 200 -8.05 15.63 -8.67
C GLU A 200 -8.24 16.21 -7.26
N THR A 201 -9.48 16.17 -6.75
CA THR A 201 -9.79 16.55 -5.36
C THR A 201 -9.10 15.61 -4.37
N VAL A 202 -9.10 14.31 -4.63
CA VAL A 202 -8.44 13.33 -3.77
C VAL A 202 -6.91 13.50 -3.81
N ALA A 203 -6.34 13.75 -4.98
CA ALA A 203 -4.92 14.01 -5.15
C ALA A 203 -4.44 15.33 -4.52
N SER A 204 -5.33 16.33 -4.35
CA SER A 204 -5.02 17.59 -3.67
C SER A 204 -5.06 17.48 -2.14
N ALA A 205 -5.41 16.30 -1.60
CA ALA A 205 -5.43 16.06 -0.17
C ALA A 205 -4.10 16.45 0.49
N THR A 206 -4.17 17.32 1.48
CA THR A 206 -2.95 17.85 2.11
C THR A 206 -2.19 16.74 2.83
N GLY A 207 -0.88 16.66 2.59
CA GLY A 207 -0.02 15.58 3.06
C GLY A 207 0.01 14.36 2.13
N GLY A 208 -0.80 14.34 1.08
CA GLY A 208 -0.88 13.25 0.11
C GLY A 208 -1.61 12.02 0.66
N ILE A 209 -1.55 10.94 -0.13
CA ILE A 209 -2.16 9.65 0.19
C ILE A 209 -1.04 8.66 0.44
N ASP A 210 -1.00 8.10 1.63
CA ASP A 210 0.10 7.25 2.06
C ASP A 210 -0.11 5.79 1.65
N LEU A 211 -1.35 5.33 1.52
CA LEU A 211 -1.71 3.96 1.12
C LEU A 211 -2.96 3.93 0.21
N LEU A 212 -2.86 3.21 -0.90
CA LEU A 212 -3.95 2.91 -1.81
C LEU A 212 -4.23 1.41 -1.82
N VAL A 213 -5.47 1.03 -1.54
CA VAL A 213 -5.95 -0.35 -1.67
C VAL A 213 -6.89 -0.43 -2.85
N CYS A 214 -6.67 -1.39 -3.75
CA CYS A 214 -7.56 -1.68 -4.87
C CYS A 214 -8.12 -3.10 -4.72
N ASP A 215 -9.40 -3.18 -4.39
CA ASP A 215 -10.14 -4.43 -4.33
C ASP A 215 -10.63 -4.83 -5.73
N GLU A 216 -10.67 -6.14 -6.00
CA GLU A 216 -10.90 -6.68 -7.35
C GLU A 216 -9.97 -6.08 -8.41
N ALA A 217 -8.67 -6.12 -8.15
CA ALA A 217 -7.62 -5.50 -8.97
C ALA A 217 -7.57 -6.03 -10.41
N HIS A 218 -8.17 -7.19 -10.70
CA HIS A 218 -8.37 -7.67 -12.07
C HIS A 218 -9.18 -6.69 -12.94
N ARG A 219 -9.93 -5.75 -12.34
CA ARG A 219 -10.60 -4.64 -13.03
C ARG A 219 -9.63 -3.59 -13.60
N LEU A 220 -8.36 -3.59 -13.21
CA LEU A 220 -7.36 -2.65 -13.70
C LEU A 220 -6.77 -3.02 -15.07
N LYS A 221 -7.32 -4.05 -15.74
CA LYS A 221 -6.87 -4.53 -17.04
C LYS A 221 -7.35 -3.65 -18.20
N ASN A 222 -6.47 -3.36 -19.15
CA ASN A 222 -6.81 -2.58 -20.34
C ASN A 222 -7.69 -3.37 -21.33
N ALA A 223 -8.94 -2.95 -21.54
CA ALA A 223 -9.51 -2.65 -22.85
C ALA A 223 -10.82 -1.85 -22.73
N LYS A 224 -10.86 -0.66 -23.34
CA LYS A 224 -12.02 0.22 -23.59
C LYS A 224 -12.61 1.07 -22.45
N GLY A 225 -12.32 0.81 -21.16
CA GLY A 225 -12.83 1.65 -20.05
C GLY A 225 -11.83 1.99 -18.94
N ASP A 226 -10.80 1.15 -18.76
CA ASP A 226 -10.02 1.14 -17.51
C ASP A 226 -8.70 1.93 -17.55
N THR A 227 -8.28 2.41 -18.72
CA THR A 227 -7.11 3.32 -18.80
C THR A 227 -7.37 4.64 -18.08
N GLN A 228 -8.60 5.17 -18.15
CA GLN A 228 -8.96 6.39 -17.42
C GLN A 228 -8.97 6.16 -15.91
N THR A 229 -9.40 4.98 -15.46
CA THR A 229 -9.39 4.58 -14.04
C THR A 229 -7.94 4.45 -13.55
N VAL A 230 -7.08 3.73 -14.27
CA VAL A 230 -5.65 3.60 -13.93
C VAL A 230 -4.95 4.97 -13.96
N ALA A 231 -5.25 5.81 -14.95
CA ALA A 231 -4.71 7.17 -15.02
C ALA A 231 -5.15 8.02 -13.83
N ALA A 232 -6.44 7.97 -13.46
CA ALA A 232 -6.97 8.64 -12.28
C ALA A 232 -6.30 8.16 -10.99
N LEU A 233 -6.17 6.83 -10.80
CA LEU A 233 -5.48 6.25 -9.67
C LEU A 233 -4.00 6.66 -9.61
N ARG A 234 -3.32 6.78 -10.76
CA ARG A 234 -1.93 7.27 -10.82
C ARG A 234 -1.82 8.76 -10.44
N LYS A 235 -2.84 9.59 -10.71
CA LYS A 235 -2.87 11.01 -10.28
C LYS A 235 -2.79 11.17 -8.76
N LEU A 236 -3.23 10.18 -7.97
CA LEU A 236 -3.16 10.21 -6.50
C LEU A 236 -1.71 10.22 -5.98
N ARG A 237 -0.71 9.88 -6.81
CA ARG A 237 0.73 9.84 -6.46
C ARG A 237 1.04 9.00 -5.21
N CYS A 238 0.17 8.03 -4.90
CA CYS A 238 0.36 7.13 -3.78
C CYS A 238 1.43 6.09 -4.14
N LYS A 239 2.48 6.00 -3.31
CA LYS A 239 3.56 5.02 -3.48
C LYS A 239 3.20 3.65 -2.93
N LYS A 240 2.55 3.59 -1.76
CA LYS A 240 2.19 2.31 -1.14
C LYS A 240 0.90 1.78 -1.75
N ARG A 241 0.93 0.59 -2.36
CA ARG A 241 -0.21 0.03 -3.09
C ARG A 241 -0.47 -1.41 -2.68
N VAL A 242 -1.70 -1.73 -2.34
CA VAL A 242 -2.14 -3.10 -2.06
C VAL A 242 -3.25 -3.44 -3.02
N LEU A 243 -3.02 -4.39 -3.91
CA LEU A 243 -4.01 -4.88 -4.85
C LEU A 243 -4.55 -6.20 -4.31
N LEU A 244 -5.86 -6.39 -4.35
CA LEU A 244 -6.51 -7.63 -3.93
C LEU A 244 -7.12 -8.29 -5.16
N SER A 245 -6.89 -9.58 -5.34
CA SER A 245 -7.59 -10.36 -6.36
C SER A 245 -8.03 -11.70 -5.77
N GLY A 246 -9.24 -12.14 -6.12
CA GLY A 246 -9.70 -13.51 -5.85
C GLY A 246 -9.46 -14.48 -7.00
N THR A 247 -9.15 -13.97 -8.20
CA THR A 247 -8.92 -14.78 -9.39
C THR A 247 -7.41 -14.95 -9.62
N PRO A 248 -6.97 -16.16 -10.03
CA PRO A 248 -5.58 -16.36 -10.41
C PRO A 248 -5.28 -15.50 -11.64
N VAL A 249 -4.44 -14.49 -11.46
CA VAL A 249 -3.98 -13.58 -12.53
C VAL A 249 -3.09 -14.32 -13.56
N GLN A 250 -2.86 -15.62 -13.37
CA GLN A 250 -1.97 -16.48 -14.16
C GLN A 250 -2.50 -16.86 -15.55
N ASN A 251 -3.80 -16.66 -15.81
CA ASN A 251 -4.41 -17.09 -17.08
C ASN A 251 -4.19 -16.08 -18.22
N ASP A 252 -4.06 -14.79 -17.91
CA ASP A 252 -3.79 -13.71 -18.86
C ASP A 252 -2.55 -12.92 -18.41
N LEU A 253 -1.45 -13.08 -19.14
CA LEU A 253 -0.18 -12.45 -18.81
C LEU A 253 -0.18 -10.94 -19.05
N GLY A 254 -1.08 -10.45 -19.91
CA GLY A 254 -1.31 -9.01 -20.08
C GLY A 254 -1.99 -8.41 -18.86
N GLU A 255 -2.96 -9.12 -18.26
CA GLU A 255 -3.58 -8.72 -16.98
C GLU A 255 -2.54 -8.72 -15.85
N LEU A 256 -1.72 -9.77 -15.77
CA LEU A 256 -0.62 -9.85 -14.81
C LEU A 256 0.31 -8.64 -14.92
N PHE A 257 0.75 -8.33 -16.15
CA PHE A 257 1.59 -7.17 -16.37
C PHE A 257 0.93 -5.88 -15.91
N ALA A 258 -0.34 -5.64 -16.28
CA ALA A 258 -1.03 -4.41 -15.92
C ALA A 258 -1.19 -4.23 -14.40
N VAL A 259 -1.51 -5.31 -13.69
CA VAL A 259 -1.65 -5.34 -12.22
C VAL A 259 -0.31 -5.05 -11.55
N PHE A 260 0.78 -5.71 -11.99
CA PHE A 260 2.11 -5.51 -11.43
C PHE A 260 2.71 -4.15 -11.80
N ASP A 261 2.55 -3.67 -13.03
CA ASP A 261 2.96 -2.32 -13.44
C ASP A 261 2.23 -1.23 -12.65
N PHE A 262 1.00 -1.50 -12.21
CA PHE A 262 0.28 -0.61 -11.32
C PHE A 262 0.74 -0.75 -9.85
N ALA A 263 0.88 -1.94 -9.29
CA ALA A 263 1.29 -2.12 -7.90
C ALA A 263 2.78 -1.78 -7.67
N CYS A 264 3.65 -2.39 -8.48
CA CYS A 264 5.09 -2.40 -8.38
C CYS A 264 5.73 -2.02 -9.73
N PRO A 265 5.67 -0.73 -10.13
CA PRO A 265 6.22 -0.29 -11.41
C PRO A 265 7.68 -0.70 -11.57
N GLY A 266 8.04 -1.24 -12.74
CA GLY A 266 9.40 -1.63 -13.09
C GLY A 266 9.82 -3.07 -12.77
N VAL A 267 9.10 -3.80 -11.91
CA VAL A 267 9.46 -5.21 -11.55
C VAL A 267 9.47 -6.14 -12.76
N LEU A 268 8.57 -5.92 -13.72
CA LEU A 268 8.46 -6.73 -14.94
C LEU A 268 9.11 -6.09 -16.17
N GLY A 269 9.83 -4.97 -16.00
CA GLY A 269 10.34 -4.17 -17.10
C GLY A 269 9.23 -3.45 -17.88
N ASP A 270 9.52 -3.06 -19.11
CA ASP A 270 8.52 -2.47 -20.01
C ASP A 270 7.65 -3.54 -20.69
N LEU A 271 6.48 -3.12 -21.17
CA LEU A 271 5.49 -4.02 -21.78
C LEU A 271 6.02 -4.76 -23.02
N ALA A 272 6.87 -4.12 -23.83
CA ALA A 272 7.38 -4.74 -25.04
C ALA A 272 8.39 -5.84 -24.71
N GLN A 273 9.30 -5.57 -23.77
CA GLN A 273 10.22 -6.56 -23.23
C GLN A 273 9.46 -7.70 -22.55
N PHE A 274 8.50 -7.38 -21.68
CA PHE A 274 7.69 -8.39 -21.00
C PHE A 274 6.98 -9.32 -21.99
N ARG A 275 6.36 -8.76 -23.04
CA ARG A 275 5.70 -9.55 -24.09
C ARG A 275 6.67 -10.45 -24.83
N LYS A 276 7.86 -9.95 -25.16
CA LYS A 276 8.87 -10.72 -25.90
C LYS A 276 9.47 -11.85 -25.06
N VAL A 277 9.78 -11.59 -23.79
CA VAL A 277 10.53 -12.51 -22.92
C VAL A 277 9.61 -13.50 -22.22
N PHE A 278 8.41 -13.08 -21.81
CA PHE A 278 7.51 -13.88 -20.99
C PHE A 278 6.19 -14.19 -21.71
N ALA A 279 5.42 -13.17 -22.11
CA ALA A 279 4.04 -13.41 -22.56
C ALA A 279 3.97 -14.28 -23.83
N ALA A 280 4.65 -13.88 -24.90
CA ALA A 280 4.60 -14.60 -26.16
C ALA A 280 5.18 -16.03 -26.08
N PRO A 281 6.33 -16.28 -25.41
CA PRO A 281 6.81 -17.66 -25.22
C PRO A 281 5.84 -18.55 -24.42
N VAL A 282 5.23 -18.03 -23.35
CA VAL A 282 4.28 -18.79 -22.52
C VAL A 282 2.94 -19.01 -23.25
N GLU A 283 2.50 -18.06 -24.06
CA GLU A 283 1.29 -18.22 -24.87
C GLU A 283 1.52 -19.24 -26.00
N ARG A 284 2.68 -19.19 -26.68
CA ARG A 284 3.03 -20.17 -27.72
C ARG A 284 3.16 -21.57 -27.17
N SER A 285 3.71 -21.76 -25.98
CA SER A 285 3.83 -23.10 -25.37
C SER A 285 2.47 -23.75 -25.08
N ARG A 286 1.39 -22.96 -24.98
CA ARG A 286 0.01 -23.44 -24.79
C ARG A 286 -0.68 -23.81 -26.10
N ASP A 287 -0.08 -23.54 -27.26
CA ASP A 287 -0.63 -23.97 -28.55
C ASP A 287 -0.55 -25.50 -28.68
N LYS A 288 -1.59 -26.10 -29.25
CA LYS A 288 -1.65 -27.55 -29.50
C LYS A 288 -0.51 -28.01 -30.42
N ASN A 289 -0.09 -27.15 -31.34
CA ASN A 289 0.96 -27.45 -32.32
C ASN A 289 2.36 -26.99 -31.87
N ALA A 290 2.52 -26.53 -30.63
CA ALA A 290 3.80 -26.09 -30.10
C ALA A 290 4.83 -27.23 -30.14
N SER A 291 6.04 -26.91 -30.60
CA SER A 291 7.17 -27.86 -30.56
C SER A 291 7.59 -28.15 -29.12
N ASP A 292 8.35 -29.23 -28.91
CA ASP A 292 8.89 -29.55 -27.58
C ASP A 292 9.83 -28.45 -27.05
N GLU A 293 10.56 -27.78 -27.95
CA GLU A 293 11.40 -26.62 -27.62
C GLU A 293 10.56 -25.42 -27.16
N GLU A 294 9.45 -25.12 -27.84
CA GLU A 294 8.55 -24.04 -27.46
C GLU A 294 7.87 -24.33 -26.12
N ARG A 295 7.49 -25.58 -25.87
CA ARG A 295 6.95 -26.03 -24.58
C ARG A 295 7.95 -25.86 -23.45
N ALA A 296 9.19 -26.32 -23.65
CA ALA A 296 10.26 -26.18 -22.67
C ALA A 296 10.58 -24.71 -22.38
N LEU A 297 10.69 -23.87 -23.43
CA LEU A 297 10.95 -22.44 -23.27
C LEU A 297 9.82 -21.74 -22.51
N GLY A 298 8.56 -21.98 -22.88
CA GLY A 298 7.43 -21.38 -22.19
C GLY A 298 7.31 -21.82 -20.73
N ALA A 299 7.61 -23.08 -20.42
CA ALA A 299 7.66 -23.55 -19.03
C ALA A 299 8.75 -22.83 -18.22
N ALA A 300 9.96 -22.73 -18.77
CA ALA A 300 11.07 -22.04 -18.12
C ALA A 300 10.78 -20.54 -17.88
N ARG A 301 10.18 -19.85 -18.87
CA ARG A 301 9.77 -18.45 -18.73
C ARG A 301 8.62 -18.27 -17.76
N GLY A 302 7.68 -19.20 -17.69
CA GLY A 302 6.61 -19.21 -16.70
C GLY A 302 7.13 -19.35 -15.27
N GLU A 303 8.09 -20.26 -15.06
CA GLU A 303 8.72 -20.45 -13.75
C GLU A 303 9.56 -19.23 -13.34
N GLU A 304 10.35 -18.68 -14.26
CA GLU A 304 11.09 -17.44 -14.04
C GLU A 304 10.17 -16.28 -13.64
N LEU A 305 9.06 -16.09 -14.37
CA LEU A 305 8.06 -15.09 -14.04
C LEU A 305 7.43 -15.32 -12.67
N GLY A 306 7.15 -16.57 -12.31
CA GLY A 306 6.66 -16.95 -10.98
C GLY A 306 7.64 -16.55 -9.88
N ARG A 307 8.94 -16.83 -10.07
CA ARG A 307 9.99 -16.43 -9.12
C ARG A 307 10.13 -14.92 -9.00
N MET A 308 10.00 -14.18 -10.10
CA MET A 308 10.06 -12.70 -10.11
C MET A 308 8.90 -12.05 -9.36
N THR A 309 7.70 -12.63 -9.50
CA THR A 309 6.46 -12.08 -8.95
C THR A 309 6.18 -12.55 -7.53
N ALA A 310 6.67 -13.72 -7.11
CA ALA A 310 6.41 -14.29 -5.79
C ALA A 310 6.70 -13.36 -4.58
N PRO A 311 7.71 -12.48 -4.62
CA PRO A 311 7.92 -11.53 -3.52
C PRO A 311 6.85 -10.44 -3.41
N PHE A 312 6.00 -10.21 -4.43
CA PHE A 312 5.15 -9.02 -4.54
C PHE A 312 3.67 -9.33 -4.75
#